data_AF-A0A1C6C018-F1
#
_entry.id   AF-A0A1C6C018-F1
#
_cell.length_a   1.000
_cell.length_b   1.000
_cell.length_c   1.000
_cell.angle_alpha   90.00
_cell.angle_beta   90.00
_cell.angle_gamma   90.00
#
_symmetry.space_group_name_H-M   'P 1'
#
loop_
_entity.id
_entity.type
_entity.pdbx_description
1 polymer ?
#
loop_
_entity_poly.entity_id
_entity_poly.type
_entity_poly.pdbx_seq_one_letter_code
_entity_poly.pdbx_strand_id
1 'polypeptide(L)'
;MKVAKKIIVGVLTIGIIFLLCGCGESWERKKKDWDSEYNGGLERTISVYSYEGNLLKTYKGKCDIEENELNKILFDIDGKRVIIYNAVVIAEEK
;
A
#
# COMPACT_ATOMS: atom_id res chain seq x y z
N MET A 1 -25.14 -19.47 34.35
CA MET A 1 -25.21 -18.20 33.56
C MET A 1 -24.21 -17.12 33.98
N LYS A 2 -24.06 -16.77 35.28
CA LYS A 2 -23.19 -15.64 35.68
C LYS A 2 -21.71 -15.85 35.38
N VAL A 3 -21.19 -17.07 35.54
CA VAL A 3 -19.79 -17.43 35.25
C VAL A 3 -19.49 -17.40 33.74
N ALA A 4 -20.39 -17.94 32.92
CA ALA A 4 -20.28 -17.87 31.46
C ALA A 4 -20.27 -16.42 30.94
N LYS A 5 -21.13 -15.54 31.48
CA LYS A 5 -21.10 -14.10 31.15
C LYS A 5 -19.77 -13.43 31.55
N LYS A 6 -19.18 -13.79 32.70
CA LYS A 6 -17.89 -13.24 33.14
C LYS A 6 -16.73 -13.71 32.26
N ILE A 7 -16.76 -14.96 31.79
CA ILE A 7 -15.76 -15.50 30.86
C ILE A 7 -15.86 -14.80 29.51
N ILE A 8 -17.08 -14.64 28.98
CA ILE A 8 -17.32 -13.93 27.71
C ILE A 8 -16.81 -12.48 27.80
N VAL A 9 -17.11 -11.78 28.90
CA VAL A 9 -16.63 -10.41 29.12
C VAL A 9 -15.09 -10.37 29.23
N GLY A 10 -14.47 -11.34 29.92
CA GLY A 10 -13.01 -11.43 30.02
C GLY A 10 -12.30 -11.70 28.69
N VAL A 11 -12.89 -12.52 27.83
CA VAL A 11 -12.34 -12.80 26.48
C VAL A 11 -12.50 -11.57 25.58
N LEU A 12 -13.63 -10.87 25.65
CA LEU A 12 -13.85 -9.63 24.90
C LEU A 12 -12.89 -8.51 25.31
N THR A 13 -12.63 -8.33 26.61
CA THR A 13 -11.70 -7.30 27.09
C THR A 13 -10.26 -7.61 26.69
N ILE A 14 -9.82 -8.87 26.75
CA ILE A 14 -8.48 -9.28 26.28
C ILE A 14 -8.36 -9.08 24.76
N GLY A 15 -9.39 -9.42 23.98
CA GLY A 15 -9.41 -9.17 22.54
C GLY A 15 -9.30 -7.68 22.17
N ILE A 16 -9.95 -6.80 22.93
CA ILE A 16 -9.84 -5.34 22.76
C ILE A 16 -8.44 -4.82 23.09
N ILE A 17 -7.78 -5.37 24.11
CA ILE A 17 -6.40 -4.99 24.46
C ILE A 17 -5.42 -5.42 23.35
N PHE A 18 -5.60 -6.58 22.74
CA PHE A 18 -4.81 -7.00 21.57
C PHE A 18 -5.05 -6.10 20.34
N LEU A 19 -6.26 -5.59 20.14
CA LEU A 19 -6.56 -4.60 19.09
C LEU A 19 -5.91 -3.23 19.37
N LEU A 20 -5.78 -2.82 20.63
CA LEU A 20 -5.22 -1.53 21.03
C LEU A 20 -3.68 -1.54 21.14
N CYS A 21 -3.07 -2.69 21.43
CA CYS A 21 -1.62 -2.79 21.66
C CYS A 21 -0.81 -3.31 20.44
N GLY A 22 -1.46 -3.70 19.34
CA GLY A 22 -0.82 -4.51 18.31
C GLY A 22 -1.29 -4.22 16.89
N CYS A 23 -1.09 -2.99 16.41
CA CYS A 23 -1.08 -2.73 14.97
C CYS A 23 0.24 -2.01 14.65
N GLY A 24 1.35 -2.74 14.64
CA GLY A 24 2.63 -2.18 14.19
C GLY A 24 2.60 -1.85 12.69
N GLU A 25 3.71 -1.37 12.13
CA GLU A 25 3.77 -0.94 10.73
C GLU A 25 3.36 -2.02 9.70
N SER A 26 3.47 -3.30 10.06
CA SER A 26 2.98 -4.40 9.21
C SER A 26 1.46 -4.40 9.03
N TRP A 27 0.72 -3.95 10.03
CA TRP A 27 -0.74 -3.82 9.95
C TRP A 27 -1.15 -2.60 9.13
N GLU A 28 -0.42 -1.49 9.25
CA GLU A 28 -0.63 -0.31 8.41
C GLU A 28 -0.34 -0.62 6.94
N ARG A 29 0.73 -1.36 6.64
CA ARG A 29 1.01 -1.86 5.29
C ARG A 29 -0.13 -2.71 4.76
N LYS A 30 -0.59 -3.72 5.52
CA LYS A 30 -1.73 -4.55 5.11
C LYS A 30 -3.01 -3.76 4.86
N LYS A 31 -3.29 -2.73 5.66
CA LYS A 31 -4.42 -1.83 5.41
C LYS A 31 -4.27 -1.08 4.09
N LYS A 32 -3.06 -0.59 3.78
CA LYS A 32 -2.76 0.10 2.52
C LYS A 32 -2.85 -0.83 1.32
N ASP A 33 -2.35 -2.05 1.43
CA ASP A 33 -2.49 -3.07 0.39
C ASP A 33 -3.98 -3.30 0.09
N TRP A 34 -4.78 -3.46 1.15
CA TRP A 34 -6.23 -3.64 1.02
C TRP A 34 -6.93 -2.41 0.43
N ASP A 35 -6.54 -1.20 0.86
CA ASP A 35 -7.05 0.04 0.28
C ASP A 35 -6.71 0.16 -1.20
N SER A 36 -5.47 -0.18 -1.59
CA SER A 36 -5.00 -0.14 -2.96
C SER A 36 -5.79 -1.09 -3.86
N GLU A 37 -5.99 -2.35 -3.42
CA GLU A 37 -6.75 -3.36 -4.17
C GLU A 37 -8.22 -2.94 -4.39
N TYR A 38 -8.88 -2.40 -3.36
CA TYR A 38 -10.32 -2.12 -3.42
C TYR A 38 -10.65 -0.75 -4.03
N ASN A 39 -9.75 0.22 -3.89
CA ASN A 39 -9.97 1.59 -4.35
C ASN A 39 -9.27 1.90 -5.68
N GLY A 40 -8.64 0.90 -6.33
CA GLY A 40 -8.00 1.07 -7.64
C GLY A 40 -6.67 1.82 -7.58
N GLY A 41 -5.87 1.56 -6.54
CA GLY A 41 -4.56 2.16 -6.33
C GLY A 41 -4.51 3.15 -5.17
N LEU A 42 -3.31 3.69 -4.92
CA LEU A 42 -3.06 4.75 -3.92
C LEU A 42 -2.69 6.05 -4.63
N GLU A 43 -2.88 7.18 -3.95
CA GLU A 43 -2.41 8.48 -4.43
C GLU A 43 -0.87 8.52 -4.35
N ARG A 44 -0.19 8.54 -5.50
CA ARG A 44 1.27 8.45 -5.56
C ARG A 44 1.89 9.54 -6.44
N THR A 45 3.15 9.85 -6.14
CA THR A 45 4.05 10.55 -7.05
C THR A 45 5.07 9.54 -7.56
N ILE A 46 5.06 9.27 -8.87
CA ILE A 46 6.02 8.38 -9.52
C ILE A 46 7.07 9.22 -10.23
N SER A 47 8.32 9.13 -9.79
CA SER A 47 9.45 9.84 -10.37
C SER A 47 10.36 8.86 -11.09
N VAL A 48 10.62 9.14 -12.37
CA VAL A 48 11.44 8.31 -13.25
C VAL A 48 12.76 9.01 -13.49
N TYR A 49 13.87 8.30 -13.26
CA TYR A 49 15.22 8.85 -13.35
C TYR A 49 16.04 8.14 -14.42
N SER A 50 17.00 8.87 -14.98
CA SER A 50 18.10 8.28 -15.74
C SER A 50 19.05 7.53 -14.81
N TYR A 51 19.92 6.68 -15.36
CA TYR A 51 20.89 5.94 -14.55
C TYR A 51 21.93 6.86 -13.88
N GLU A 52 22.12 8.07 -14.39
CA GLU A 52 22.95 9.11 -13.79
C GLU A 52 22.22 9.90 -12.68
N GLY A 53 20.95 9.55 -12.38
CA GLY A 53 20.15 10.19 -11.34
C GLY A 53 19.40 11.45 -11.77
N ASN A 54 19.34 11.76 -13.08
CA ASN A 54 18.59 12.91 -13.57
C ASN A 54 17.09 12.60 -13.65
N LEU A 55 16.24 13.49 -13.13
CA LEU A 55 14.79 13.33 -13.24
C LEU A 55 14.36 13.46 -14.71
N LEU A 56 13.76 12.41 -15.25
CA LEU A 56 13.24 12.36 -16.62
C LEU A 56 11.77 12.74 -16.66
N LYS A 57 10.98 12.23 -15.72
CA LYS A 57 9.53 12.45 -15.71
C LYS A 57 8.92 12.23 -14.33
N THR A 58 7.80 12.91 -14.09
CA THR A 58 6.98 12.72 -12.89
C THR A 58 5.52 12.48 -13.29
N TYR A 59 4.90 11.50 -12.64
CA TYR A 59 3.47 11.22 -12.70
C TYR A 59 2.86 11.44 -11.32
N LYS A 60 1.65 11.99 -11.26
CA LYS A 60 0.95 12.27 -10.00
C LYS A 60 -0.50 11.87 -10.15
N GLY A 61 -0.99 11.10 -9.20
CA GLY A 61 -2.38 10.67 -9.20
C GLY A 61 -2.54 9.30 -8.55
N LYS A 62 -3.79 8.84 -8.54
CA LYS A 62 -4.15 7.53 -8.04
C LYS A 62 -3.74 6.46 -9.04
N CYS A 63 -2.91 5.51 -8.59
CA CYS A 63 -2.47 4.41 -9.43
C CYS A 63 -2.10 3.19 -8.57
N ASP A 64 -2.29 2.01 -9.15
CA ASP A 64 -1.69 0.77 -8.68
C ASP A 64 -0.44 0.46 -9.52
N ILE A 65 0.56 -0.15 -8.90
CA ILE A 65 1.88 -0.37 -9.52
C ILE A 65 2.14 -1.87 -9.58
N GLU A 66 2.35 -2.36 -10.80
CA GLU A 66 2.75 -3.74 -11.07
C GLU A 66 4.22 -3.75 -11.51
N GLU A 67 5.02 -4.60 -10.86
CA GLU A 67 6.39 -4.92 -11.26
C GLU A 67 6.46 -6.36 -11.77
N ASN A 68 7.31 -6.63 -12.77
CA ASN A 68 7.59 -7.98 -13.21
C ASN A 68 9.10 -8.32 -13.18
N GLU A 69 9.42 -9.59 -13.37
CA GLU A 69 10.80 -10.11 -13.34
C GLU A 69 11.74 -9.56 -14.43
N LEU A 70 11.21 -8.79 -15.39
CA LEU A 70 11.97 -8.23 -16.52
C LEU A 70 12.30 -6.74 -16.34
N ASN A 71 12.35 -6.23 -15.10
CA ASN A 71 12.56 -4.81 -14.79
C ASN A 71 11.57 -3.89 -15.52
N LYS A 72 10.32 -4.33 -15.62
CA LYS A 72 9.22 -3.58 -16.21
C LYS A 72 8.28 -3.14 -15.10
N ILE A 73 8.00 -1.84 -15.07
CA ILE A 73 7.02 -1.23 -14.18
C ILE A 73 5.82 -0.79 -15.02
N LEU A 74 4.63 -1.15 -14.58
CA LEU A 74 3.36 -0.84 -15.23
C LEU A 74 2.41 -0.19 -14.23
N PHE A 75 1.76 0.88 -14.66
CA PHE A 75 0.70 1.52 -13.89
C PHE A 75 -0.27 2.25 -14.81
N ASP A 76 -1.51 2.34 -14.39
CA ASP A 76 -2.55 3.10 -15.07
C ASP A 76 -2.78 4.42 -14.31
N ILE A 77 -2.76 5.55 -15.03
CA ILE A 77 -2.96 6.88 -14.46
C ILE A 77 -3.75 7.76 -15.43
N ASP A 78 -4.75 8.49 -14.94
CA ASP A 78 -5.64 9.33 -15.76
C ASP A 78 -6.22 8.60 -16.99
N GLY A 79 -6.57 7.31 -16.82
CA GLY A 79 -7.11 6.47 -17.88
C GLY A 79 -6.09 6.04 -18.95
N LYS A 80 -4.79 6.25 -18.72
CA LYS A 80 -3.72 5.85 -19.63
C LYS A 80 -2.76 4.88 -18.96
N ARG A 81 -2.37 3.85 -19.70
CA ARG A 81 -1.34 2.90 -19.28
C ARG A 81 0.06 3.44 -19.55
N VAL A 82 0.91 3.42 -18.54
CA VAL A 82 2.33 3.71 -18.63
C VAL A 82 3.10 2.42 -18.41
N ILE A 83 4.07 2.17 -19.27
CA ILE A 83 4.98 1.02 -19.16
C ILE A 83 6.40 1.56 -19.26
N ILE A 84 7.19 1.27 -18.24
CA ILE A 84 8.59 1.71 -18.13
C ILE A 84 9.46 0.46 -18.15
N TYR A 85 10.46 0.46 -19.04
CA TYR A 85 11.44 -0.61 -19.15
C TYR A 85 12.80 -0.09 -18.70
N ASN A 86 13.47 -0.82 -17.80
CA ASN A 86 14.85 -0.59 -17.43
C ASN A 86 15.12 0.88 -17.02
N ALA A 87 14.39 1.38 -16.02
CA ALA A 87 14.61 2.72 -15.47
C ALA A 87 14.56 2.71 -13.94
N VAL A 88 15.22 3.67 -13.33
CA VAL A 88 15.11 3.90 -11.89
C VAL A 88 13.79 4.62 -11.62
N VAL A 89 12.93 4.01 -10.80
CA VAL A 89 11.61 4.54 -10.47
C VAL A 89 11.46 4.62 -8.96
N ILE A 90 11.02 5.78 -8.48
CA ILE A 90 10.66 6.00 -7.08
C ILE A 90 9.15 6.30 -7.06
N ALA A 91 8.39 5.52 -6.30
CA ALA A 91 6.97 5.71 -6.11
C ALA A 91 6.70 6.07 -4.64
N GLU A 92 6.28 7.30 -4.39
CA GLU A 92 5.99 7.82 -3.05
C GLU A 92 4.47 7.99 -2.89
N GLU A 93 3.90 7.37 -1.86
CA GLU A 93 2.52 7.64 -1.43
C GLU A 93 2.43 9.03 -0.79
N LYS A 94 1.33 9.75 -1.05
CA LYS A 94 1.05 11.07 -0.45
C LYS A 94 0.22 10.99 0.82
#